data_AF-A0A8K0WTS4-F1
#
_entry.id   AF-A0A8K0WTS4-F1
#
_cell.length_a   1.000
_cell.length_b   1.000
_cell.length_c   1.000
_cell.angle_alpha   90.00
_cell.angle_beta   90.00
_cell.angle_gamma   90.00
#
_symmetry.space_group_name_H-M   'P 1'
#
loop_
_entity.id
_entity.type
_entity.pdbx_description
1 polymer ?
#
loop_
_entity_poly.entity_id
_entity_poly.type
_entity_poly.pdbx_seq_one_letter_code
_entity_poly.pdbx_strand_id
1 'polypeptide(L)'
;MTLFQLLALAPMLLGSAMAQSSDNVRVWAAVAYINQGERTPTIGDLDTILTPEGAQQMSRQGEAFRNRYLFTNGASGNSSTTDEHAPIIGLSSGSIVNDQLAVVSQARSWVVGSATAFLQSLYPPTESEYNVLAGGSDLANNFALNSSARLDYPLNGYQYPNILTLSSRDKFSTAVQGTTECVAWIEQMNTNLTQRQDLIDFAEGTLPFYQNLFSTAPFAGTIPLSDANFWYAYDIYEFVKYMYNHNRTAHEELADGQQVISMLKRNAFVLERAMNSDPVADNTDPLNELYTIAGRTLADFVTNQLEIVAFGGEGESLTLMFGSFRPLLSFFSMAGITTREDVVSGPSSRFPEPGAAIVFELIDQNSNDSPTIPSPEDLSIRFYYRATTNEGEPFVQVSLFGSGLGGATIPFTAFVSQMRSRGVTPDQWCRVCNPNPTIASWCAISNMSSPSHGSSGGVSPALAGVIGALTTLAVVGILLSILFLLFGFRLHREKKADGAAGAGGFKGPEKMRSDTDLTVTKRGAAHERIGSWEMRDGVPSSGGAGIVTKDFSRHRSMMVDEDEDDISVVGRGPVKAHETV
;
A
#
# COMPACT_ATOMS: atom_id res chain seq x y z
N MET A 1 56.70 -52.08 5.07
CA MET A 1 56.16 -53.07 4.12
C MET A 1 54.65 -52.97 4.13
N THR A 2 54.08 -52.45 3.03
CA THR A 2 52.70 -52.68 2.50
C THR A 2 51.51 -52.37 3.43
N LEU A 3 50.46 -51.62 3.07
CA LEU A 3 49.80 -51.50 1.76
C LEU A 3 48.77 -50.34 1.77
N PHE A 4 48.84 -49.48 0.73
CA PHE A 4 47.81 -48.67 0.03
C PHE A 4 46.46 -48.35 0.71
N GLN A 5 46.11 -47.09 0.99
CA GLN A 5 45.50 -46.08 0.08
C GLN A 5 44.28 -46.57 -0.73
N LEU A 6 43.07 -46.18 -0.30
CA LEU A 6 41.92 -45.76 -1.12
C LEU A 6 40.72 -45.43 -0.20
N LEU A 7 40.56 -44.17 0.17
CA LEU A 7 39.27 -43.64 0.66
C LEU A 7 38.81 -42.61 -0.36
N ALA A 8 37.76 -42.97 -1.09
CA ALA A 8 37.15 -42.16 -2.13
C ALA A 8 36.51 -40.91 -1.52
N LEU A 9 36.93 -39.73 -2.00
CA LEU A 9 36.16 -38.50 -1.87
C LEU A 9 34.91 -38.61 -2.75
N ALA A 10 33.74 -38.74 -2.13
CA ALA A 10 32.47 -38.47 -2.79
C ALA A 10 32.14 -36.98 -2.62
N PRO A 11 32.01 -36.19 -3.69
CA PRO A 11 31.44 -34.86 -3.56
C PRO A 11 29.92 -35.02 -3.39
N MET A 12 29.40 -34.62 -2.22
CA MET A 12 27.97 -34.33 -2.05
C MET A 12 27.63 -33.11 -2.91
N LEU A 13 27.23 -33.37 -4.15
CA LEU A 13 26.45 -32.44 -4.95
C LEU A 13 25.06 -32.34 -4.30
N LEU A 14 24.88 -31.37 -3.40
CA LEU A 14 23.56 -30.81 -3.11
C LEU A 14 23.13 -30.03 -4.35
N GLY A 15 22.57 -30.75 -5.32
CA GLY A 15 21.79 -30.13 -6.38
C GLY A 15 20.55 -29.53 -5.75
N SER A 16 20.48 -28.21 -5.69
CA SER A 16 19.23 -27.49 -5.54
C SER A 16 18.32 -27.95 -6.67
N ALA A 17 17.30 -28.73 -6.32
CA ALA A 17 16.21 -29.03 -7.23
C ALA A 17 15.46 -27.73 -7.49
N MET A 18 15.88 -26.97 -8.51
CA MET A 18 15.00 -26.00 -9.13
C MET A 18 13.90 -26.81 -9.80
N ALA A 19 12.73 -26.84 -9.18
CA ALA A 19 11.52 -27.28 -9.85
C ALA A 19 11.28 -26.30 -11.00
N GLN A 20 11.78 -26.63 -12.19
CA GLN A 20 11.33 -26.00 -13.43
C GLN A 20 9.87 -26.41 -13.63
N SER A 21 8.93 -25.57 -13.22
CA SER A 21 7.56 -25.64 -13.72
C SER A 21 7.48 -24.80 -15.01
N SER A 22 7.75 -25.44 -16.14
CA SER A 22 7.54 -24.88 -17.47
C SER A 22 6.07 -25.00 -17.91
N ASP A 23 5.58 -23.92 -18.52
CA ASP A 23 4.61 -23.84 -19.63
C ASP A 23 3.11 -23.55 -19.39
N ASN A 24 2.60 -23.28 -18.18
CA ASN A 24 1.19 -22.83 -18.09
C ASN A 24 0.78 -22.01 -16.85
N VAL A 25 1.69 -21.22 -16.30
CA VAL A 25 1.35 -20.31 -15.20
C VAL A 25 0.81 -19.00 -15.78
N ARG A 26 -0.44 -18.67 -15.43
CA ARG A 26 -1.10 -17.43 -15.82
C ARG A 26 -1.27 -16.50 -14.62
N VAL A 27 -0.99 -15.21 -14.81
CA VAL A 27 -1.17 -14.18 -13.79
C VAL A 27 -2.49 -13.45 -14.05
N TRP A 28 -3.40 -13.52 -13.09
CA TRP A 28 -4.72 -12.85 -13.15
C TRP A 28 -4.70 -11.45 -12.56
N ALA A 29 -3.96 -11.29 -11.47
CA ALA A 29 -3.76 -9.99 -10.85
C ALA A 29 -2.46 -9.94 -10.05
N ALA A 30 -1.97 -8.74 -9.80
CA ALA A 30 -0.86 -8.50 -8.90
C ALA A 30 -1.15 -7.31 -7.97
N VAL A 31 -0.82 -7.46 -6.69
CA VAL A 31 -0.81 -6.38 -5.71
C VAL A 31 0.63 -6.16 -5.27
N ALA A 32 1.14 -4.94 -5.41
CA ALA A 32 2.50 -4.60 -5.02
C ALA A 32 2.55 -3.46 -4.01
N TYR A 33 3.44 -3.59 -3.04
CA TYR A 33 3.82 -2.50 -2.14
C TYR A 33 5.25 -2.08 -2.45
N ILE A 34 5.46 -0.80 -2.70
CA ILE A 34 6.70 -0.22 -3.19
C ILE A 34 7.14 0.90 -2.24
N ASN A 35 8.36 0.79 -1.73
CA ASN A 35 9.01 1.85 -0.97
C ASN A 35 9.29 3.05 -1.88
N GLN A 36 9.15 4.26 -1.35
CA GLN A 36 9.47 5.50 -2.04
C GLN A 36 10.93 5.56 -2.54
N GLY A 37 11.20 6.42 -3.50
CA GLY A 37 12.55 6.74 -3.95
C GLY A 37 13.32 7.58 -2.92
N GLU A 38 14.61 7.76 -3.16
CA GLU A 38 15.46 8.62 -2.32
C GLU A 38 14.89 10.04 -2.23
N ARG A 39 14.74 10.53 -1.01
CA ARG A 39 14.34 11.90 -0.71
C ARG A 39 15.47 12.65 -0.01
N THR A 40 15.40 13.98 -0.01
CA THR A 40 16.22 14.78 0.88
C THR A 40 15.95 14.39 2.34
N PRO A 41 16.98 14.42 3.21
CA PRO A 41 16.86 13.98 4.60
C PRO A 41 15.88 14.86 5.39
N THR A 42 15.30 14.29 6.45
CA THR A 42 14.44 15.04 7.41
C THR A 42 15.23 15.97 8.32
N ILE A 43 16.53 15.73 8.45
CA ILE A 43 17.46 16.53 9.26
C ILE A 43 18.42 17.30 8.34
N GLY A 44 18.87 18.49 8.75
CA GLY A 44 19.86 19.29 8.02
C GLY A 44 19.31 20.47 7.22
N ASP A 45 18.22 21.10 7.68
CA ASP A 45 17.65 22.35 7.13
C ASP A 45 17.30 22.30 5.63
N LEU A 46 16.83 21.14 5.15
CA LEU A 46 16.35 20.95 3.78
C LEU A 46 14.85 20.67 3.76
N ASP A 47 14.16 21.21 2.75
CA ASP A 47 12.81 20.78 2.44
C ASP A 47 12.80 19.32 1.99
N THR A 48 11.93 18.50 2.59
CA THR A 48 11.81 17.09 2.24
C THR A 48 11.11 16.93 0.88
N ILE A 49 11.87 16.54 -0.15
CA ILE A 49 11.43 16.37 -1.54
C ILE A 49 12.03 15.10 -2.15
N LEU A 50 11.42 14.59 -3.22
CA LEU A 50 12.01 13.52 -4.03
C LEU A 50 13.25 14.06 -4.74
N THR A 51 14.37 13.34 -4.63
CA THR A 51 15.61 13.71 -5.33
C THR A 51 15.57 13.24 -6.79
N PRO A 52 16.42 13.79 -7.68
CA PRO A 52 16.58 13.26 -9.03
C PRO A 52 16.97 11.76 -9.04
N GLU A 53 17.86 11.33 -8.14
CA GLU A 53 18.22 9.92 -8.01
C GLU A 53 17.03 9.07 -7.53
N GLY A 54 16.23 9.59 -6.60
CA GLY A 54 14.98 8.96 -6.17
C GLY A 54 13.99 8.76 -7.31
N ALA A 55 13.81 9.77 -8.17
CA ALA A 55 12.97 9.63 -9.35
C ALA A 55 13.51 8.57 -10.32
N GLN A 56 14.83 8.52 -10.54
CA GLN A 56 15.47 7.51 -11.39
C GLN A 56 15.35 6.09 -10.82
N GLN A 57 15.46 5.92 -9.50
CA GLN A 57 15.20 4.65 -8.83
C GLN A 57 13.78 4.15 -9.11
N MET A 58 12.80 5.04 -8.97
CA MET A 58 11.40 4.70 -9.22
C MET A 58 11.12 4.42 -10.70
N SER A 59 11.75 5.16 -11.60
CA SER A 59 11.73 4.88 -13.04
C SER A 59 12.25 3.47 -13.36
N ARG A 60 13.44 3.10 -12.87
CA ARG A 60 13.99 1.72 -13.02
C ARG A 60 13.07 0.66 -12.44
N GLN A 61 12.40 0.95 -11.33
CA GLN A 61 11.44 0.05 -10.71
C GLN A 61 10.16 -0.11 -11.55
N GLY A 62 9.69 0.97 -12.18
CA GLY A 62 8.58 0.97 -13.12
C GLY A 62 8.88 0.18 -14.38
N GLU A 63 10.09 0.35 -14.94
CA GLU A 63 10.57 -0.43 -16.08
C GLU A 63 10.63 -1.94 -15.75
N ALA A 64 11.12 -2.31 -14.56
CA ALA A 64 11.13 -3.70 -14.12
C ALA A 64 9.72 -4.31 -14.05
N PHE A 65 8.73 -3.53 -13.59
CA PHE A 65 7.32 -3.96 -13.59
C PHE A 65 6.73 -4.01 -15.00
N ARG A 66 7.10 -3.07 -15.87
CA ARG A 66 6.72 -3.07 -17.29
C ARG A 66 7.18 -4.36 -17.96
N ASN A 67 8.48 -4.66 -17.84
CA ASN A 67 9.14 -5.86 -18.36
C ASN A 67 8.47 -7.14 -17.88
N ARG A 68 8.00 -7.16 -16.63
CA ARG A 68 7.31 -8.31 -16.07
C ARG A 68 5.87 -8.45 -16.54
N TYR A 69 5.06 -7.41 -16.42
CA TYR A 69 3.59 -7.53 -16.47
C TYR A 69 2.94 -7.08 -17.78
N LEU A 70 3.62 -6.28 -18.61
CA LEU A 70 3.02 -5.69 -19.81
C LEU A 70 3.52 -6.32 -21.11
N PHE A 71 4.71 -6.92 -21.13
CA PHE A 71 5.24 -7.51 -22.35
C PHE A 71 4.73 -8.93 -22.55
N THR A 72 4.10 -9.15 -23.70
CA THR A 72 3.83 -10.48 -24.26
C THR A 72 4.91 -10.78 -25.29
N ASN A 73 5.55 -11.95 -25.21
CA ASN A 73 6.72 -12.32 -26.02
C ASN A 73 6.54 -11.99 -27.51
N GLY A 74 7.31 -11.02 -28.02
CA GLY A 74 7.31 -10.60 -29.42
C GLY A 74 8.51 -9.76 -29.88
N ALA A 75 9.44 -9.40 -28.98
CA ALA A 75 10.69 -8.72 -29.34
C ALA A 75 11.86 -9.44 -28.67
N SER A 76 12.77 -9.95 -29.49
CA SER A 76 13.91 -10.76 -29.08
C SER A 76 14.87 -9.99 -28.17
N GLY A 77 15.01 -10.47 -26.94
CA GLY A 77 16.21 -10.33 -26.12
C GLY A 77 16.48 -11.69 -25.51
N ASN A 78 17.66 -12.26 -25.71
CA ASN A 78 18.04 -13.55 -25.16
C ASN A 78 18.12 -13.49 -23.63
N SER A 79 17.00 -13.58 -22.92
CA SER A 79 16.97 -13.92 -21.48
C SER A 79 16.12 -15.17 -21.32
N SER A 80 16.79 -16.31 -21.20
CA SER A 80 16.19 -17.64 -21.07
C SER A 80 15.84 -17.95 -19.61
N THR A 81 15.14 -17.04 -18.93
CA THR A 81 14.52 -17.32 -17.62
C THR A 81 13.03 -16.99 -17.71
N THR A 82 12.22 -18.03 -17.84
CA THR A 82 10.75 -18.01 -17.91
C THR A 82 10.08 -17.30 -16.72
N ASP A 83 10.81 -17.02 -15.64
CA ASP A 83 10.30 -16.32 -14.46
C ASP A 83 10.39 -14.79 -14.54
N GLU A 84 11.06 -14.22 -15.54
CA GLU A 84 11.29 -12.77 -15.65
C GLU A 84 10.11 -12.03 -16.31
N HIS A 85 9.39 -12.72 -17.21
CA HIS A 85 8.18 -12.21 -17.88
C HIS A 85 6.95 -12.99 -17.41
N ALA A 86 5.98 -12.29 -16.86
CA ALA A 86 4.75 -12.84 -16.31
C ALA A 86 3.57 -11.89 -16.58
N PRO A 87 3.17 -11.71 -17.86
CA PRO A 87 2.16 -10.73 -18.22
C PRO A 87 0.83 -10.99 -17.51
N ILE A 88 0.18 -9.91 -17.06
CA ILE A 88 -1.14 -9.99 -16.42
C ILE A 88 -2.20 -10.10 -17.51
N ILE A 89 -3.10 -11.08 -17.38
CA ILE A 89 -4.16 -11.31 -18.36
C ILE A 89 -5.04 -10.06 -18.48
N GLY A 90 -5.25 -9.61 -19.72
CA GLY A 90 -6.16 -8.51 -20.03
C GLY A 90 -5.63 -7.11 -19.71
N LEU A 91 -4.46 -6.99 -19.07
CA LEU A 91 -3.84 -5.71 -18.78
C LEU A 91 -3.30 -5.09 -20.08
N SER A 92 -3.66 -3.84 -20.34
CA SER A 92 -3.21 -3.11 -21.52
C SER A 92 -1.69 -2.86 -21.47
N SER A 93 -0.98 -3.17 -22.56
CA SER A 93 0.49 -3.15 -22.62
C SER A 93 1.10 -1.80 -23.03
N GLY A 94 0.40 -1.05 -23.89
CA GLY A 94 0.88 0.20 -24.47
C GLY A 94 0.23 1.46 -23.89
N SER A 95 -1.02 1.36 -23.43
CA SER A 95 -1.78 2.51 -22.95
C SER A 95 -2.50 2.27 -21.63
N ILE A 96 -2.57 3.27 -20.77
CA ILE A 96 -3.23 3.20 -19.46
C ILE A 96 -4.75 3.07 -19.65
N VAL A 97 -5.32 2.01 -19.07
CA VAL A 97 -6.74 1.91 -18.77
C VAL A 97 -6.88 2.06 -17.27
N ASN A 98 -7.39 3.20 -16.79
CA ASN A 98 -7.44 3.48 -15.36
C ASN A 98 -8.27 2.45 -14.56
N ASP A 99 -9.30 1.86 -15.18
CA ASP A 99 -10.11 0.81 -14.55
C ASP A 99 -9.37 -0.53 -14.38
N GLN A 100 -8.16 -0.67 -14.96
CA GLN A 100 -7.29 -1.84 -14.77
C GLN A 100 -6.20 -1.60 -13.72
N LEU A 101 -6.04 -0.36 -13.24
CA LEU A 101 -4.96 0.05 -12.34
C LEU A 101 -5.49 0.70 -11.06
N ALA A 102 -5.18 0.11 -9.91
CA ALA A 102 -5.40 0.75 -8.61
C ALA A 102 -4.08 1.32 -8.09
N VAL A 103 -3.85 2.62 -8.23
CA VAL A 103 -2.65 3.27 -7.68
C VAL A 103 -2.98 4.03 -6.40
N VAL A 104 -2.33 3.62 -5.31
CA VAL A 104 -2.49 4.20 -3.98
C VAL A 104 -1.16 4.73 -3.48
N SER A 105 -1.13 5.93 -2.93
CA SER A 105 0.07 6.56 -2.38
C SER A 105 -0.21 7.22 -1.03
N GLN A 106 0.79 7.27 -0.14
CA GLN A 106 0.75 8.24 0.96
C GLN A 106 0.62 9.67 0.42
N ALA A 107 -0.08 10.54 1.14
CA ALA A 107 -0.24 11.96 0.79
C ALA A 107 1.00 12.82 1.13
N ARG A 108 2.19 12.37 0.73
CA ARG A 108 3.47 13.09 0.87
C ARG A 108 4.03 13.37 -0.52
N SER A 109 4.52 14.59 -0.75
CA SER A 109 4.96 15.05 -2.08
C SER A 109 6.01 14.12 -2.72
N TRP A 110 6.97 13.63 -1.93
CA TRP A 110 8.01 12.72 -2.41
C TRP A 110 7.51 11.28 -2.68
N VAL A 111 6.47 10.82 -1.99
CA VAL A 111 5.85 9.51 -2.23
C VAL A 111 4.97 9.57 -3.48
N VAL A 112 4.17 10.62 -3.62
CA VAL A 112 3.36 10.85 -4.83
C VAL A 112 4.28 11.04 -6.04
N GLY A 113 5.37 11.81 -5.89
CA GLY A 113 6.38 11.94 -6.93
C GLY A 113 7.03 10.60 -7.29
N SER A 114 7.24 9.72 -6.31
CA SER A 114 7.77 8.36 -6.54
C SER A 114 6.80 7.52 -7.36
N ALA A 115 5.50 7.56 -7.02
CA ALA A 115 4.46 6.89 -7.79
C ALA A 115 4.40 7.40 -9.24
N THR A 116 4.46 8.72 -9.44
CA THR A 116 4.47 9.34 -10.77
C THR A 116 5.70 8.91 -11.58
N ALA A 117 6.90 8.96 -11.01
CA ALA A 117 8.14 8.55 -11.69
C ALA A 117 8.15 7.05 -12.04
N PHE A 118 7.59 6.21 -11.17
CA PHE A 118 7.37 4.79 -11.46
C PHE A 118 6.41 4.61 -12.65
N LEU A 119 5.26 5.29 -12.63
CA LEU A 119 4.23 5.16 -13.66
C LEU A 119 4.69 5.67 -15.03
N GLN A 120 5.53 6.70 -15.06
CA GLN A 120 6.20 7.19 -16.26
C GLN A 120 7.03 6.12 -16.97
N SER A 121 7.53 5.12 -16.24
CA SER A 121 8.31 4.02 -16.83
C SER A 121 7.50 2.75 -16.98
N LEU A 122 6.45 2.55 -16.17
CA LEU A 122 5.48 1.48 -16.38
C LEU A 122 4.70 1.69 -17.69
N TYR A 123 4.21 2.90 -17.91
CA TYR A 123 3.50 3.34 -19.12
C TYR A 123 4.19 4.59 -19.67
N PRO A 124 5.24 4.43 -20.48
CA PRO A 124 5.93 5.56 -21.09
C PRO A 124 5.01 6.35 -22.02
N PRO A 125 5.36 7.61 -22.33
CA PRO A 125 4.63 8.41 -23.31
C PRO A 125 4.53 7.67 -24.66
N THR A 126 3.32 7.66 -25.23
CA THR A 126 3.04 7.02 -26.51
C THR A 126 2.26 7.98 -27.39
N GLU A 127 2.84 8.36 -28.53
CA GLU A 127 2.14 9.18 -29.49
C GLU A 127 1.01 8.38 -30.17
N SER A 128 -0.15 9.00 -30.32
CA SER A 128 -1.36 8.44 -30.96
C SER A 128 -2.03 7.22 -30.30
N GLU A 129 -1.29 6.28 -29.67
CA GLU A 129 -1.86 5.05 -29.10
C GLU A 129 -2.86 5.35 -27.97
N TYR A 130 -2.47 6.25 -27.06
CA TYR A 130 -3.34 6.67 -25.97
C TYR A 130 -4.59 7.41 -26.47
N ASN A 131 -4.48 8.20 -27.54
CA ASN A 131 -5.65 8.82 -28.19
C ASN A 131 -6.61 7.78 -28.76
N VAL A 132 -6.07 6.76 -29.44
CA VAL A 132 -6.86 5.66 -30.02
C VAL A 132 -7.63 4.92 -28.93
N LEU A 133 -6.99 4.64 -27.79
CA LEU A 133 -7.62 4.00 -26.65
C LEU A 133 -8.71 4.89 -26.00
N ALA A 134 -8.43 6.18 -25.81
CA ALA A 134 -9.29 7.09 -25.04
C ALA A 134 -10.57 7.50 -25.78
N GLY A 135 -10.55 7.55 -27.12
CA GLY A 135 -11.71 7.99 -27.90
C GLY A 135 -11.58 7.81 -29.41
N GLY A 136 -10.63 6.98 -29.86
CA GLY A 136 -10.31 6.81 -31.28
C GLY A 136 -9.48 7.95 -31.86
N SER A 137 -9.10 7.82 -33.14
CA SER A 137 -8.27 8.82 -33.82
C SER A 137 -8.91 10.20 -33.93
N ASP A 138 -10.24 10.29 -33.73
CA ASP A 138 -10.97 11.54 -33.85
C ASP A 138 -10.77 12.47 -32.66
N LEU A 139 -10.40 11.92 -31.49
CA LEU A 139 -10.06 12.70 -30.30
C LEU A 139 -8.88 13.65 -30.56
N ALA A 140 -7.96 13.23 -31.43
CA ALA A 140 -6.79 14.01 -31.81
C ALA A 140 -7.11 15.15 -32.80
N ASN A 141 -8.33 15.26 -33.32
CA ASN A 141 -8.68 16.30 -34.28
C ASN A 141 -9.06 17.61 -33.58
N ASN A 142 -8.52 18.74 -34.06
CA ASN A 142 -8.98 20.08 -33.70
C ASN A 142 -9.25 20.92 -34.95
N PHE A 143 -10.45 20.73 -35.52
CA PHE A 143 -10.87 21.40 -36.74
C PHE A 143 -10.95 22.94 -36.59
N ALA A 144 -11.09 23.45 -35.37
CA ALA A 144 -11.14 24.90 -35.12
C ALA A 144 -9.82 25.61 -35.43
N LEU A 145 -8.69 24.88 -35.44
CA LEU A 145 -7.38 25.43 -35.77
C LEU A 145 -7.10 25.51 -37.28
N ASN A 146 -8.05 25.12 -38.15
CA ASN A 146 -7.86 25.02 -39.61
C ASN A 146 -6.58 24.25 -39.99
N SER A 147 -6.18 23.29 -39.14
CA SER A 147 -4.99 22.48 -39.31
C SER A 147 -5.39 21.04 -39.56
N SER A 148 -4.66 20.36 -40.45
CA SER A 148 -4.74 18.92 -40.63
C SER A 148 -3.86 18.14 -39.66
N ALA A 149 -3.09 18.85 -38.81
CA ALA A 149 -2.25 18.22 -37.80
C ALA A 149 -3.10 17.65 -36.67
N ARG A 150 -2.87 16.37 -36.34
CA ARG A 150 -3.43 15.72 -35.16
C ARG A 150 -2.73 16.24 -33.91
N LEU A 151 -3.51 16.55 -32.90
CA LEU A 151 -3.01 16.89 -31.58
C LEU A 151 -2.65 15.62 -30.82
N ASP A 152 -1.61 15.72 -30.02
CA ASP A 152 -1.28 14.72 -29.02
C ASP A 152 -1.24 15.34 -27.63
N TYR A 153 -1.22 14.49 -26.61
CA TYR A 153 -1.00 14.94 -25.25
C TYR A 153 0.41 15.54 -25.11
N PRO A 154 0.59 16.54 -24.22
CA PRO A 154 1.90 17.10 -23.91
C PRO A 154 2.94 16.05 -23.53
N LEU A 155 4.22 16.43 -23.54
CA LEU A 155 5.35 15.55 -23.21
C LEU A 155 5.37 14.25 -24.06
N ASN A 156 5.14 14.41 -25.37
CA ASN A 156 5.19 13.33 -26.37
C ASN A 156 4.18 12.21 -26.11
N GLY A 157 2.92 12.56 -25.81
CA GLY A 157 1.88 11.57 -25.56
C GLY A 157 1.89 11.03 -24.13
N TYR A 158 2.21 11.88 -23.14
CA TYR A 158 2.17 11.49 -21.74
C TYR A 158 0.78 10.99 -21.36
N GLN A 159 0.76 9.89 -20.60
CA GLN A 159 -0.45 9.19 -20.19
C GLN A 159 -0.83 9.60 -18.76
N TYR A 160 -2.13 9.62 -18.46
CA TYR A 160 -2.64 10.21 -17.21
C TYR A 160 -3.21 9.14 -16.27
N PRO A 161 -2.36 8.54 -15.40
CA PRO A 161 -2.81 7.61 -14.38
C PRO A 161 -3.56 8.33 -13.25
N ASN A 162 -4.59 7.69 -12.72
CA ASN A 162 -5.23 8.07 -11.47
C ASN A 162 -4.39 7.61 -10.28
N ILE A 163 -3.98 8.54 -9.41
CA ILE A 163 -3.27 8.23 -8.17
C ILE A 163 -4.14 8.65 -6.99
N LEU A 164 -4.64 7.67 -6.23
CA LEU A 164 -5.35 7.92 -4.99
C LEU A 164 -4.34 8.24 -3.88
N THR A 165 -4.41 9.45 -3.33
CA THR A 165 -3.55 9.87 -2.23
C THR A 165 -4.27 9.75 -0.89
N LEU A 166 -3.71 8.94 0.00
CA LEU A 166 -4.30 8.66 1.31
C LEU A 166 -3.58 9.48 2.37
N SER A 167 -4.28 10.50 2.88
CA SER A 167 -3.85 11.24 4.08
C SER A 167 -4.24 10.47 5.35
N SER A 168 -3.68 10.83 6.50
CA SER A 168 -4.05 10.22 7.80
C SER A 168 -5.55 10.36 8.16
N ARG A 169 -6.29 11.23 7.46
CA ARG A 169 -7.74 11.40 7.60
C ARG A 169 -8.55 10.35 6.83
N ASP A 170 -7.92 9.54 6.00
CA ASP A 170 -8.53 8.41 5.31
C ASP A 170 -8.29 7.12 6.10
N LYS A 171 -9.33 6.33 6.33
CA LYS A 171 -9.21 5.04 7.05
C LYS A 171 -8.30 4.04 6.34
N PHE A 172 -8.25 4.07 5.01
CA PHE A 172 -7.42 3.19 4.21
C PHE A 172 -5.95 3.60 4.21
N SER A 173 -5.61 4.80 4.71
CA SER A 173 -4.21 5.22 4.85
C SER A 173 -3.39 4.27 5.71
N THR A 174 -4.03 3.58 6.66
CA THR A 174 -3.39 2.55 7.49
C THR A 174 -2.70 1.46 6.69
N ALA A 175 -3.15 1.16 5.47
CA ALA A 175 -2.52 0.16 4.60
C ALA A 175 -1.16 0.60 4.04
N VAL A 176 -0.93 1.91 3.88
CA VAL A 176 0.33 2.46 3.37
C VAL A 176 1.21 3.11 4.43
N GLN A 177 0.64 3.44 5.59
CA GLN A 177 1.31 4.16 6.68
C GLN A 177 0.79 3.75 8.06
N GLY A 178 0.65 2.45 8.34
CA GLY A 178 0.02 1.94 9.57
C GLY A 178 0.72 2.28 10.90
N THR A 179 1.98 2.71 10.90
CA THR A 179 2.64 3.23 12.11
C THR A 179 2.40 4.72 12.32
N THR A 180 2.01 5.45 11.27
CA THR A 180 1.83 6.90 11.30
C THR A 180 0.53 7.23 12.05
N GLU A 181 0.59 8.19 12.98
CA GLU A 181 -0.50 8.52 13.91
C GLU A 181 -0.93 7.38 14.86
N CYS A 182 -0.18 6.28 14.90
CA CYS A 182 -0.41 5.21 15.86
C CYS A 182 0.23 5.58 17.20
N VAL A 183 -0.50 6.28 18.07
CA VAL A 183 0.00 6.80 19.34
C VAL A 183 0.58 5.69 20.21
N ALA A 184 -0.14 4.57 20.37
CA ALA A 184 0.34 3.43 21.15
C ALA A 184 1.68 2.87 20.64
N TRP A 185 1.87 2.81 19.32
CA TRP A 185 3.13 2.33 18.73
C TRP A 185 4.26 3.34 18.98
N ILE A 186 3.99 4.63 18.76
CA ILE A 186 4.97 5.71 18.97
C ILE A 186 5.43 5.71 20.43
N GLU A 187 4.50 5.62 21.38
CA GLU A 187 4.82 5.54 22.81
C GLU A 187 5.60 4.28 23.14
N GLN A 188 5.21 3.12 22.61
CA GLN A 188 5.91 1.86 22.84
C GLN A 188 7.37 1.91 22.35
N MET A 189 7.61 2.48 21.17
CA MET A 189 8.97 2.59 20.62
C MET A 189 9.84 3.60 21.37
N ASN A 190 9.25 4.68 21.90
CA ASN A 190 10.01 5.71 22.63
C ASN A 190 10.22 5.38 24.11
N THR A 191 9.38 4.53 24.71
CA THR A 191 9.42 4.25 26.16
C THR A 191 9.93 2.87 26.50
N ASN A 192 9.39 1.79 25.90
CA ASN A 192 9.71 0.42 26.30
C ASN A 192 10.83 -0.16 25.45
N LEU A 193 10.85 0.12 24.15
CA LEU A 193 11.93 -0.35 23.27
C LEU A 193 13.30 0.23 23.70
N THR A 194 13.32 1.48 24.15
CA THR A 194 14.53 2.17 24.63
C THR A 194 15.06 1.62 25.96
N GLN A 195 14.29 0.76 26.66
CA GLN A 195 14.69 0.10 27.91
C GLN A 195 15.20 -1.33 27.70
N ARG A 196 15.22 -1.82 26.46
CA ARG A 196 15.74 -3.16 26.15
C ARG A 196 17.26 -3.19 26.26
N GLN A 197 17.77 -4.08 27.11
CA GLN A 197 19.20 -4.17 27.39
C GLN A 197 20.05 -4.45 26.14
N ASP A 198 19.57 -5.30 25.22
CA ASP A 198 20.30 -5.61 23.99
C ASP A 198 20.48 -4.39 23.07
N LEU A 199 19.49 -3.49 23.04
CA LEU A 199 19.57 -2.23 22.30
C LEU A 199 20.37 -1.16 23.04
N ILE A 200 20.30 -1.13 24.37
CA ILE A 200 21.14 -0.26 25.20
C ILE A 200 22.62 -0.61 25.00
N ASP A 201 22.98 -1.90 25.12
CA ASP A 201 24.35 -2.38 24.92
C ASP A 201 24.85 -2.05 23.50
N PHE A 202 23.98 -2.20 22.49
CA PHE A 202 24.29 -1.83 21.11
C PHE A 202 24.48 -0.31 20.93
N ALA A 203 23.63 0.50 21.58
CA ALA A 203 23.72 1.96 21.56
C ALA A 203 25.03 2.44 22.21
N GLU A 204 25.37 1.91 23.38
CA GLU A 204 26.62 2.22 24.09
C GLU A 204 27.85 1.80 23.28
N GLY A 205 27.82 0.60 22.70
CA GLY A 205 28.91 0.06 21.87
C GLY A 205 29.14 0.84 20.57
N THR A 206 28.09 1.48 20.03
CA THR A 206 28.19 2.28 18.79
C THR A 206 28.32 3.78 19.04
N LEU A 207 28.12 4.26 20.27
CA LEU A 207 28.17 5.69 20.61
C LEU A 207 29.49 6.36 20.19
N PRO A 208 30.69 5.80 20.47
CA PRO A 208 31.94 6.45 20.06
C PRO A 208 32.05 6.66 18.55
N PHE A 209 31.50 5.74 17.75
CA PHE A 209 31.49 5.85 16.29
C PHE A 209 30.65 7.05 15.83
N TYR A 210 29.43 7.20 16.34
CA TYR A 210 28.57 8.34 16.00
C TYR A 210 29.17 9.68 16.48
N GLN A 211 29.66 9.71 17.73
CA GLN A 211 30.27 10.92 18.30
C GLN A 211 31.49 11.36 17.49
N ASN A 212 32.36 10.41 17.12
CA ASN A 212 33.52 10.71 16.30
C ASN A 212 33.09 11.29 14.95
N LEU A 213 32.14 10.64 14.25
CA LEU A 213 31.65 11.07 12.93
C LEU A 213 31.19 12.53 12.90
N PHE A 214 30.50 13.01 13.93
CA PHE A 214 29.97 14.38 14.01
C PHE A 214 30.86 15.36 14.78
N SER A 215 32.01 14.90 15.29
CA SER A 215 33.03 15.76 15.90
C SER A 215 34.18 16.10 14.94
N THR A 216 34.29 15.38 13.83
CA THR A 216 35.35 15.54 12.83
C THR A 216 34.80 15.99 11.47
N ALA A 217 35.64 16.62 10.66
CA ALA A 217 35.30 16.88 9.26
C ALA A 217 34.95 15.55 8.53
N PRO A 218 34.03 15.57 7.55
CA PRO A 218 33.32 16.74 7.02
C PRO A 218 32.03 17.12 7.80
N PHE A 219 31.64 16.35 8.82
CA PHE A 219 30.34 16.52 9.51
C PHE A 219 30.42 17.20 10.89
N ALA A 220 31.56 17.83 11.20
CA ALA A 220 31.77 18.49 12.48
C ALA A 220 30.65 19.52 12.76
N GLY A 221 29.85 19.25 13.80
CA GLY A 221 28.80 20.16 14.26
C GLY A 221 27.55 20.21 13.38
N THR A 222 27.40 19.38 12.34
CA THR A 222 26.17 19.36 11.53
C THR A 222 24.99 18.72 12.26
N ILE A 223 25.28 17.80 13.19
CA ILE A 223 24.29 17.21 14.12
C ILE A 223 24.80 17.45 15.55
N PRO A 224 23.96 17.92 16.48
CA PRO A 224 24.33 18.02 17.89
C PRO A 224 24.81 16.68 18.44
N LEU A 225 25.87 16.69 19.25
CA LEU A 225 26.40 15.45 19.83
C LEU A 225 25.38 14.71 20.73
N SER A 226 24.38 15.40 21.29
CA SER A 226 23.27 14.75 22.00
C SER A 226 22.44 13.83 21.09
N ASP A 227 22.37 14.15 19.79
CA ASP A 227 21.54 13.47 18.80
C ASP A 227 22.38 12.53 17.91
N ALA A 228 23.71 12.65 17.96
CA ALA A 228 24.65 11.76 17.28
C ALA A 228 24.78 10.40 17.98
N ASN A 229 23.73 9.56 17.91
CA ASN A 229 23.71 8.25 18.54
C ASN A 229 22.78 7.24 17.82
N PHE A 230 22.83 5.99 18.27
CA PHE A 230 22.07 4.87 17.69
C PHE A 230 20.54 5.09 17.64
N TRP A 231 19.96 5.85 18.58
CA TRP A 231 18.51 6.05 18.62
C TRP A 231 17.98 6.91 17.47
N TYR A 232 18.87 7.61 16.76
CA TYR A 232 18.58 8.36 15.54
C TYR A 232 19.20 7.71 14.30
N ALA A 233 19.50 6.40 14.35
CA ALA A 233 20.31 5.72 13.34
C ALA A 233 19.75 5.85 11.91
N TYR A 234 18.43 5.81 11.71
CA TYR A 234 17.83 5.98 10.38
C TYR A 234 18.04 7.40 9.83
N ASP A 235 17.71 8.43 10.61
CA ASP A 235 17.83 9.82 10.17
C ASP A 235 19.30 10.18 9.91
N ILE A 236 20.22 9.71 10.76
CA ILE A 236 21.67 9.88 10.57
C ILE A 236 22.15 9.15 9.31
N TYR A 237 21.72 7.90 9.10
CA TYR A 237 22.07 7.14 7.89
C TYR A 237 21.60 7.86 6.63
N GLU A 238 20.35 8.32 6.61
CA GLU A 238 19.76 9.05 5.49
C GLU A 238 20.53 10.34 5.21
N PHE A 239 20.83 11.14 6.25
CA PHE A 239 21.61 12.36 6.12
C PHE A 239 23.02 12.12 5.58
N VAL A 240 23.77 11.19 6.18
CA VAL A 240 25.15 10.93 5.77
C VAL A 240 25.21 10.34 4.36
N LYS A 241 24.31 9.42 4.02
CA LYS A 241 24.20 8.87 2.65
C LYS A 241 23.88 9.97 1.65
N TYR A 242 22.91 10.83 1.97
CA TYR A 242 22.56 11.97 1.12
C TYR A 242 23.74 12.91 0.92
N MET A 243 24.41 13.32 2.00
CA MET A 243 25.57 14.20 1.91
C MET A 243 26.70 13.56 1.11
N TYR A 244 26.98 12.28 1.31
CA TYR A 244 28.00 11.57 0.54
C TYR A 244 27.67 11.49 -0.97
N ASN A 245 26.38 11.40 -1.33
CA ASN A 245 25.94 11.34 -2.72
C ASN A 245 25.85 12.71 -3.40
N HIS A 246 25.48 13.76 -2.66
CA HIS A 246 25.10 15.07 -3.23
C HIS A 246 26.00 16.23 -2.82
N ASN A 247 26.90 16.04 -1.84
CA ASN A 247 27.84 17.07 -1.40
C ASN A 247 29.28 16.64 -1.70
N ARG A 248 29.96 17.43 -2.53
CA ARG A 248 31.33 17.17 -2.97
C ARG A 248 32.31 17.03 -1.81
N THR A 249 32.27 17.93 -0.83
CA THR A 249 33.17 17.91 0.33
C THR A 249 32.93 16.65 1.15
N ALA A 250 31.67 16.33 1.44
CA ALA A 250 31.34 15.10 2.15
C ALA A 250 31.79 13.83 1.38
N HIS A 251 31.68 13.84 0.05
CA HIS A 251 32.12 12.74 -0.80
C HIS A 251 33.66 12.56 -0.79
N GLU A 252 34.40 13.66 -0.91
CA GLU A 252 35.86 13.64 -1.03
C GLU A 252 36.56 13.44 0.32
N GLU A 253 36.01 13.99 1.42
CA GLU A 253 36.68 14.03 2.73
C GLU A 253 36.21 12.95 3.71
N LEU A 254 35.08 12.27 3.45
CA LEU A 254 34.64 11.18 4.31
C LEU A 254 35.52 9.93 4.10
N ALA A 255 36.48 9.76 5.00
CA ALA A 255 37.33 8.58 5.04
C ALA A 255 36.49 7.29 5.11
N ASP A 256 36.84 6.31 4.27
CA ASP A 256 36.15 5.03 4.15
C ASP A 256 34.61 5.17 3.98
N GLY A 257 34.16 6.20 3.26
CA GLY A 257 32.74 6.60 3.20
C GLY A 257 31.76 5.46 2.90
N GLN A 258 32.08 4.55 1.98
CA GLN A 258 31.25 3.37 1.71
C GLN A 258 31.10 2.44 2.93
N GLN A 259 32.18 2.23 3.67
CA GLN A 259 32.16 1.43 4.89
C GLN A 259 31.39 2.14 6.00
N VAL A 260 31.57 3.45 6.16
CA VAL A 260 30.81 4.29 7.12
C VAL A 260 29.32 4.21 6.83
N ILE A 261 28.91 4.42 5.58
CA ILE A 261 27.50 4.33 5.15
C ILE A 261 26.94 2.92 5.37
N SER A 262 27.72 1.88 5.08
CA SER A 262 27.32 0.49 5.34
C SER A 262 27.10 0.22 6.83
N MET A 263 27.97 0.73 7.71
CA MET A 263 27.81 0.64 9.16
C MET A 263 26.56 1.38 9.64
N LEU A 264 26.34 2.60 9.16
CA LEU A 264 25.15 3.40 9.48
C LEU A 264 23.86 2.69 9.02
N LYS A 265 23.85 2.18 7.79
CA LYS A 265 22.73 1.41 7.24
C LYS A 265 22.40 0.19 8.09
N ARG A 266 23.42 -0.57 8.52
CA ARG A 266 23.23 -1.73 9.40
C ARG A 266 22.64 -1.30 10.73
N ASN A 267 23.15 -0.24 11.35
CA ASN A 267 22.62 0.24 12.62
C ASN A 267 21.16 0.72 12.48
N ALA A 268 20.85 1.48 11.42
CA ALA A 268 19.50 1.91 11.10
C ALA A 268 18.55 0.70 10.96
N PHE A 269 19.03 -0.35 10.30
CA PHE A 269 18.27 -1.58 10.13
C PHE A 269 18.05 -2.36 11.42
N VAL A 270 19.04 -2.40 12.32
CA VAL A 270 18.87 -3.03 13.64
C VAL A 270 17.74 -2.33 14.40
N LEU A 271 17.77 -0.99 14.47
CA LEU A 271 16.75 -0.22 15.18
C LEU A 271 15.37 -0.37 14.52
N GLU A 272 15.26 -0.12 13.22
CA GLU A 272 13.98 -0.15 12.51
C GLU A 272 13.38 -1.56 12.47
N ARG A 273 14.20 -2.61 12.44
CA ARG A 273 13.72 -3.98 12.64
C ARG A 273 13.15 -4.14 14.05
N ALA A 274 13.86 -3.71 15.09
CA ALA A 274 13.38 -3.82 16.47
C ALA A 274 12.07 -3.03 16.71
N MET A 275 11.82 -1.96 15.95
CA MET A 275 10.58 -1.19 16.01
C MET A 275 9.40 -1.84 15.26
N ASN A 276 9.68 -2.67 14.25
CA ASN A 276 8.68 -3.25 13.35
C ASN A 276 8.58 -4.79 13.44
N SER A 277 9.23 -5.40 14.42
CA SER A 277 9.20 -6.85 14.66
C SER A 277 9.22 -7.15 16.15
N ASP A 278 8.70 -8.32 16.50
CA ASP A 278 8.75 -8.81 17.87
C ASP A 278 10.13 -9.42 18.16
N PRO A 279 10.85 -9.00 19.22
CA PRO A 279 12.08 -9.66 19.65
C PRO A 279 11.88 -11.10 20.12
N VAL A 280 10.67 -11.46 20.55
CA VAL A 280 10.31 -12.82 20.93
C VAL A 280 9.33 -13.31 19.88
N ALA A 281 9.62 -14.40 19.19
CA ALA A 281 8.62 -15.05 18.33
C ALA A 281 7.51 -15.72 19.17
N ASP A 282 7.04 -15.05 20.22
CA ASP A 282 5.93 -15.45 21.04
C ASP A 282 4.67 -14.92 20.38
N ASN A 283 3.97 -15.81 19.70
CA ASN A 283 2.66 -15.53 19.14
C ASN A 283 1.59 -15.26 20.21
N THR A 284 1.94 -15.35 21.49
CA THR A 284 1.08 -15.01 22.63
C THR A 284 1.36 -13.64 23.24
N ASP A 285 2.43 -12.94 22.82
CA ASP A 285 2.65 -11.56 23.27
C ASP A 285 1.60 -10.63 22.63
N PRO A 286 0.71 -10.00 23.43
CA PRO A 286 -0.26 -9.05 22.90
C PRO A 286 0.38 -7.84 22.20
N LEU A 287 1.66 -7.53 22.48
CA LEU A 287 2.39 -6.44 21.84
C LEU A 287 2.85 -6.79 20.42
N ASN A 288 2.89 -8.06 20.03
CA ASN A 288 3.27 -8.46 18.68
C ASN A 288 2.34 -7.81 17.63
N GLU A 289 1.04 -7.71 17.94
CA GLU A 289 0.07 -7.00 17.11
C GLU A 289 0.46 -5.52 16.92
N LEU A 290 0.92 -4.87 17.98
CA LEU A 290 1.36 -3.48 17.94
C LEU A 290 2.65 -3.31 17.14
N TYR A 291 3.70 -4.10 17.42
CA TYR A 291 4.98 -4.03 16.68
C TYR A 291 4.80 -4.24 15.18
N THR A 292 3.90 -5.14 14.79
CA THR A 292 3.68 -5.50 13.39
C THR A 292 2.46 -4.81 12.76
N ILE A 293 1.95 -3.74 13.39
CA ILE A 293 0.68 -3.11 13.02
C ILE A 293 0.60 -2.70 11.55
N ALA A 294 1.68 -2.13 10.99
CA ALA A 294 1.70 -1.68 9.60
C ALA A 294 1.70 -2.82 8.59
N GLY A 295 2.35 -3.94 8.90
CA GLY A 295 2.31 -5.15 8.09
C GLY A 295 0.95 -5.82 8.13
N ARG A 296 0.25 -5.74 9.27
CA ARG A 296 -1.09 -6.30 9.46
C ARG A 296 -2.17 -5.51 8.74
N THR A 297 -2.10 -4.17 8.74
CA THR A 297 -3.03 -3.33 7.96
C THR A 297 -2.78 -3.46 6.47
N LEU A 298 -1.51 -3.58 6.05
CA LEU A 298 -1.16 -3.93 4.67
C LEU A 298 -1.76 -5.30 4.28
N ALA A 299 -1.67 -6.29 5.15
CA ALA A 299 -2.21 -7.62 4.90
C ALA A 299 -3.74 -7.62 4.71
N ASP A 300 -4.48 -6.86 5.51
CA ASP A 300 -5.93 -6.71 5.31
C ASP A 300 -6.25 -6.11 3.94
N PHE A 301 -5.57 -5.03 3.55
CA PHE A 301 -5.77 -4.39 2.26
C PHE A 301 -5.46 -5.32 1.08
N VAL A 302 -4.29 -5.97 1.08
CA VAL A 302 -3.88 -6.91 0.02
C VAL A 302 -4.90 -8.04 -0.12
N THR A 303 -5.39 -8.58 1.00
CA THR A 303 -6.37 -9.66 0.99
C THR A 303 -7.68 -9.21 0.34
N ASN A 304 -8.19 -8.04 0.74
CA ASN A 304 -9.43 -7.49 0.18
C ASN A 304 -9.31 -7.28 -1.34
N GLN A 305 -8.17 -6.77 -1.84
CA GLN A 305 -7.94 -6.55 -3.27
C GLN A 305 -7.92 -7.86 -4.07
N LEU A 306 -7.19 -8.85 -3.59
CA LEU A 306 -7.08 -10.14 -4.28
C LEU A 306 -8.39 -10.95 -4.24
N GLU A 307 -9.18 -10.83 -3.17
CA GLU A 307 -10.51 -11.46 -3.10
C GLU A 307 -11.47 -10.88 -4.15
N ILE A 308 -11.49 -9.55 -4.36
CA ILE A 308 -12.35 -8.93 -5.38
C ILE A 308 -12.10 -9.57 -6.75
N VAL A 309 -10.83 -9.71 -7.15
CA VAL A 309 -10.47 -10.32 -8.43
C VAL A 309 -10.79 -11.81 -8.44
N ALA A 310 -10.40 -12.56 -7.40
CA ALA A 310 -10.59 -14.01 -7.33
C ALA A 310 -12.06 -14.45 -7.42
N PHE A 311 -12.99 -13.64 -6.92
CA PHE A 311 -14.43 -13.91 -7.00
C PHE A 311 -15.10 -13.33 -8.27
N GLY A 312 -14.33 -12.89 -9.26
CA GLY A 312 -14.83 -12.38 -10.53
C GLY A 312 -15.49 -11.00 -10.44
N GLY A 313 -15.14 -10.20 -9.42
CA GLY A 313 -15.53 -8.80 -9.35
C GLY A 313 -14.79 -7.96 -10.39
N GLU A 314 -15.32 -6.75 -10.66
CA GLU A 314 -14.62 -5.71 -11.41
C GLU A 314 -13.49 -5.12 -10.56
N GLY A 315 -12.45 -5.92 -10.31
CA GLY A 315 -11.24 -5.49 -9.62
C GLY A 315 -10.14 -5.09 -10.59
N GLU A 316 -9.29 -4.16 -10.17
CA GLU A 316 -8.13 -3.73 -10.93
C GLU A 316 -7.09 -4.86 -11.02
N SER A 317 -6.64 -5.17 -12.23
CA SER A 317 -5.69 -6.28 -12.47
C SER A 317 -4.31 -6.01 -11.86
N LEU A 318 -3.93 -4.74 -11.72
CA LEU A 318 -2.68 -4.33 -11.09
C LEU A 318 -2.92 -3.26 -10.04
N THR A 319 -2.66 -3.61 -8.78
CA THR A 319 -2.68 -2.66 -7.65
C THR A 319 -1.26 -2.28 -7.25
N LEU A 320 -0.96 -0.99 -7.20
CA LEU A 320 0.34 -0.43 -6.84
C LEU A 320 0.20 0.48 -5.63
N MET A 321 0.87 0.14 -4.54
CA MET A 321 0.83 0.87 -3.28
C MET A 321 2.19 1.50 -3.00
N PHE A 322 2.24 2.81 -2.79
CA PHE A 322 3.47 3.57 -2.55
C PHE A 322 3.51 4.12 -1.12
N GLY A 323 4.59 3.83 -0.41
CA GLY A 323 4.80 4.32 0.95
C GLY A 323 6.26 4.22 1.40
N SER A 324 6.49 3.99 2.70
CA SER A 324 7.83 3.91 3.28
C SER A 324 8.26 2.46 3.55
N PHE A 325 9.48 2.26 4.06
CA PHE A 325 10.02 0.92 4.30
C PHE A 325 9.39 0.21 5.52
N ARG A 326 8.72 0.92 6.44
CA ARG A 326 8.21 0.32 7.69
C ARG A 326 7.13 -0.75 7.46
N PRO A 327 6.12 -0.55 6.60
CA PRO A 327 5.17 -1.61 6.24
C PRO A 327 5.84 -2.87 5.67
N LEU A 328 6.95 -2.74 4.92
CA LEU A 328 7.72 -3.89 4.43
C LEU A 328 8.34 -4.69 5.59
N LEU A 329 9.07 -4.01 6.49
CA LEU A 329 9.69 -4.65 7.65
C LEU A 329 8.66 -5.35 8.54
N SER A 330 7.56 -4.64 8.79
CA SER A 330 6.43 -5.08 9.59
C SER A 330 5.75 -6.31 8.96
N PHE A 331 5.56 -6.30 7.63
CA PHE A 331 5.02 -7.43 6.90
C PHE A 331 5.95 -8.64 6.94
N PHE A 332 7.26 -8.46 6.74
CA PHE A 332 8.22 -9.57 6.81
C PHE A 332 8.22 -10.28 8.16
N SER A 333 8.11 -9.53 9.24
CA SER A 333 7.95 -10.10 10.59
C SER A 333 6.65 -10.88 10.71
N MET A 334 5.52 -10.28 10.34
CA MET A 334 4.19 -10.88 10.45
C MET A 334 4.04 -12.14 9.59
N ALA A 335 4.60 -12.12 8.38
CA ALA A 335 4.56 -13.23 7.43
C ALA A 335 5.59 -14.33 7.75
N GLY A 336 6.40 -14.18 8.79
CA GLY A 336 7.43 -15.15 9.17
C GLY A 336 8.56 -15.28 8.15
N ILE A 337 8.82 -14.23 7.35
CA ILE A 337 9.94 -14.15 6.40
C ILE A 337 11.25 -13.85 7.13
N THR A 338 11.16 -13.16 8.27
CA THR A 338 12.32 -12.80 9.08
C THR A 338 12.54 -13.83 10.18
N THR A 339 12.98 -15.05 9.84
CA THR A 339 13.34 -16.09 10.83
C THR A 339 14.74 -15.85 11.42
N ARG A 340 15.11 -16.53 12.51
CA ARG A 340 16.47 -16.45 13.09
C ARG A 340 17.54 -16.82 12.07
N GLU A 341 17.24 -17.74 11.16
CA GLU A 341 18.09 -18.20 10.06
C GLU A 341 18.14 -17.17 8.91
N ASP A 342 17.01 -16.56 8.53
CA ASP A 342 16.94 -15.53 7.47
C ASP A 342 17.49 -14.17 7.90
N VAL A 343 17.67 -13.93 9.20
CA VAL A 343 18.42 -12.78 9.73
C VAL A 343 19.91 -12.86 9.36
N VAL A 344 20.43 -14.06 9.11
CA VAL A 344 21.87 -14.29 8.86
C VAL A 344 22.26 -14.04 7.41
N SER A 345 21.38 -14.34 6.44
CA SER A 345 21.68 -14.14 5.02
C SER A 345 20.42 -14.03 4.17
N GLY A 346 20.44 -13.14 3.17
CA GLY A 346 19.41 -13.04 2.15
C GLY A 346 18.97 -11.59 1.89
N PRO A 347 18.06 -11.36 0.93
CA PRO A 347 17.55 -10.01 0.67
C PRO A 347 16.82 -9.41 1.89
N SER A 348 16.02 -10.22 2.62
CA SER A 348 15.28 -9.81 3.83
C SER A 348 16.18 -9.55 5.05
N SER A 349 17.46 -9.92 4.97
CA SER A 349 18.46 -9.68 6.01
C SER A 349 19.12 -8.30 5.90
N ARG A 350 18.59 -7.41 5.06
CA ARG A 350 19.13 -6.07 4.80
C ARG A 350 18.02 -5.02 4.82
N PHE A 351 18.39 -3.76 5.05
CA PHE A 351 17.46 -2.64 4.99
C PHE A 351 16.80 -2.54 3.59
N PRO A 352 15.46 -2.42 3.48
CA PRO A 352 14.79 -2.18 2.21
C PRO A 352 15.24 -0.86 1.59
N GLU A 353 15.94 -0.91 0.46
CA GLU A 353 16.42 0.30 -0.21
C GLU A 353 15.26 1.12 -0.79
N PRO A 354 15.49 2.39 -1.17
CA PRO A 354 14.54 3.14 -1.97
C PRO A 354 14.06 2.36 -3.20
N GLY A 355 12.75 2.35 -3.42
CA GLY A 355 12.10 1.57 -4.48
C GLY A 355 11.98 0.06 -4.25
N ALA A 356 12.47 -0.49 -3.13
CA ALA A 356 12.25 -1.90 -2.78
C ALA A 356 10.77 -2.26 -2.82
N ALA A 357 10.43 -3.44 -3.33
CA ALA A 357 9.05 -3.83 -3.58
C ALA A 357 8.76 -5.27 -3.15
N ILE A 358 7.55 -5.49 -2.62
CA ILE A 358 6.96 -6.82 -2.47
C ILE A 358 5.79 -6.96 -3.42
N VAL A 359 5.56 -8.17 -3.94
CA VAL A 359 4.48 -8.43 -4.89
C VAL A 359 3.76 -9.73 -4.55
N PHE A 360 2.43 -9.68 -4.56
CA PHE A 360 1.53 -10.82 -4.46
C PHE A 360 0.87 -11.03 -5.81
N GLU A 361 1.17 -12.15 -6.46
CA GLU A 361 0.56 -12.51 -7.73
C GLU A 361 -0.51 -13.58 -7.52
N LEU A 362 -1.71 -13.32 -8.02
CA LEU A 362 -2.78 -14.30 -8.14
C LEU A 362 -2.58 -15.09 -9.43
N ILE A 363 -2.30 -16.37 -9.29
CA ILE A 363 -1.95 -17.24 -10.40
C ILE A 363 -2.85 -18.46 -10.52
N ASP A 364 -2.97 -18.95 -11.75
CA ASP A 364 -3.48 -20.27 -12.10
C ASP A 364 -2.31 -21.10 -12.65
N GLN A 365 -2.07 -22.28 -12.06
CA GLN A 365 -0.97 -23.16 -12.45
C GLN A 365 -1.37 -24.24 -13.46
N ASN A 366 -2.68 -24.45 -13.67
CA ASN A 366 -3.21 -25.52 -14.50
C ASN A 366 -4.10 -24.94 -15.61
N SER A 367 -3.65 -23.85 -16.21
CA SER A 367 -4.50 -23.08 -17.10
C SER A 367 -4.76 -23.80 -18.42
N ASN A 368 -5.98 -23.75 -18.93
CA ASN A 368 -6.35 -24.32 -20.25
C ASN A 368 -6.53 -23.22 -21.31
N ASP A 369 -5.78 -22.12 -21.20
CA ASP A 369 -5.96 -20.90 -22.00
C ASP A 369 -7.33 -20.22 -21.90
N SER A 370 -8.14 -20.58 -20.90
CA SER A 370 -9.45 -19.97 -20.63
C SER A 370 -9.32 -18.46 -20.42
N PRO A 371 -10.15 -17.61 -21.06
CA PRO A 371 -10.21 -16.18 -20.78
C PRO A 371 -10.93 -15.87 -19.45
N THR A 372 -11.55 -16.88 -18.82
CA THR A 372 -12.30 -16.74 -17.59
C THR A 372 -11.46 -17.21 -16.40
N ILE A 373 -11.44 -16.41 -15.34
CA ILE A 373 -10.76 -16.74 -14.09
C ILE A 373 -11.32 -18.06 -13.53
N PRO A 374 -10.46 -19.01 -13.11
CA PRO A 374 -10.93 -20.26 -12.54
C PRO A 374 -11.51 -20.04 -11.14
N SER A 375 -12.02 -21.12 -10.54
CA SER A 375 -12.57 -21.03 -9.20
C SER A 375 -11.47 -20.66 -8.18
N PRO A 376 -11.80 -19.99 -7.06
CA PRO A 376 -10.83 -19.65 -6.02
C PRO A 376 -10.05 -20.84 -5.44
N GLU A 377 -10.56 -22.06 -5.58
CA GLU A 377 -9.91 -23.30 -5.13
C GLU A 377 -8.76 -23.73 -6.05
N ASP A 378 -8.79 -23.32 -7.31
CA ASP A 378 -7.76 -23.60 -8.32
C ASP A 378 -6.67 -22.52 -8.37
N LEU A 379 -6.87 -21.41 -7.66
CA LEU A 379 -5.95 -20.27 -7.62
C LEU A 379 -4.89 -20.44 -6.53
N SER A 380 -3.73 -19.84 -6.77
CA SER A 380 -2.61 -19.77 -5.82
C SER A 380 -2.01 -18.38 -5.78
N ILE A 381 -1.33 -18.06 -4.68
CA ILE A 381 -0.50 -16.85 -4.55
C ILE A 381 0.97 -17.20 -4.70
N ARG A 382 1.66 -16.40 -5.52
CA ARG A 382 3.11 -16.34 -5.60
C ARG A 382 3.58 -15.01 -5.02
N PHE A 383 4.57 -15.05 -4.13
CA PHE A 383 5.08 -13.87 -3.45
C PHE A 383 6.53 -13.58 -3.84
N TYR A 384 6.81 -12.32 -4.13
CA TYR A 384 8.13 -11.83 -4.51
C TYR A 384 8.60 -10.71 -3.61
N TYR A 385 9.91 -10.67 -3.41
CA TYR A 385 10.61 -9.51 -2.86
C TYR A 385 11.72 -9.08 -3.82
N ARG A 386 11.73 -7.80 -4.15
CA ARG A 386 12.81 -7.12 -4.88
C ARG A 386 13.43 -6.08 -3.96
N ALA A 387 14.69 -6.27 -3.58
CA ALA A 387 15.27 -5.51 -2.48
C ALA A 387 15.76 -4.11 -2.85
N THR A 388 16.03 -3.86 -4.13
CA THR A 388 16.58 -2.60 -4.65
C THR A 388 16.05 -2.30 -6.05
N THR A 389 16.38 -1.11 -6.56
CA THR A 389 16.09 -0.69 -7.93
C THR A 389 17.31 -0.76 -8.85
N ASN A 390 18.38 -1.39 -8.39
CA ASN A 390 19.60 -1.52 -9.16
C ASN A 390 19.37 -2.39 -10.39
N GLU A 391 20.16 -2.12 -11.43
CA GLU A 391 20.19 -2.95 -12.63
C GLU A 391 20.53 -4.40 -12.26
N GLY A 392 19.79 -5.35 -12.82
CA GLY A 392 19.96 -6.78 -12.55
C GLY A 392 19.40 -7.27 -11.20
N GLU A 393 18.79 -6.42 -10.37
CA GLU A 393 18.11 -6.90 -9.14
C GLU A 393 16.85 -7.71 -9.52
N PRO A 394 16.80 -9.02 -9.19
CA PRO A 394 15.70 -9.89 -9.61
C PRO A 394 14.49 -9.80 -8.66
N PHE A 395 13.33 -10.24 -9.16
CA PHE A 395 12.20 -10.58 -8.29
C PHE A 395 12.48 -11.92 -7.62
N VAL A 396 12.88 -11.91 -6.35
CA VAL A 396 13.19 -13.12 -5.59
C VAL A 396 11.90 -13.70 -5.03
N GLN A 397 11.56 -14.92 -5.44
CA GLN A 397 10.38 -15.62 -4.91
C GLN A 397 10.62 -16.04 -3.47
N VAL A 398 9.69 -15.74 -2.57
CA VAL A 398 9.80 -16.03 -1.14
C VAL A 398 8.53 -16.76 -0.67
N SER A 399 8.71 -17.85 0.09
CA SER A 399 7.58 -18.58 0.67
C SER A 399 6.97 -17.80 1.84
N LEU A 400 5.66 -17.61 1.82
CA LEU A 400 4.93 -16.96 2.91
C LEU A 400 4.64 -17.93 4.07
N PHE A 401 4.60 -17.39 5.30
CA PHE A 401 4.15 -18.05 6.54
C PHE A 401 4.95 -19.29 6.96
N GLY A 402 6.21 -19.40 6.54
CA GLY A 402 7.05 -20.54 6.85
C GLY A 402 6.39 -21.86 6.47
N SER A 403 5.69 -21.89 5.33
CA SER A 403 4.61 -22.83 4.99
C SER A 403 4.91 -24.33 5.15
N GLY A 404 6.14 -24.76 5.42
CA GLY A 404 6.47 -26.16 5.73
C GLY A 404 6.17 -27.15 4.60
N LEU A 405 5.68 -26.66 3.46
CA LEU A 405 5.21 -27.43 2.32
C LEU A 405 6.22 -27.46 1.17
N GLY A 406 7.38 -26.80 1.32
CA GLY A 406 8.43 -26.76 0.29
C GLY A 406 7.97 -26.15 -1.06
N GLY A 407 6.78 -25.55 -1.09
CA GLY A 407 6.17 -24.99 -2.28
C GLY A 407 6.57 -23.54 -2.50
N ALA A 408 6.83 -23.20 -3.76
CA ALA A 408 7.10 -21.83 -4.18
C ALA A 408 5.83 -20.95 -4.14
N THR A 409 4.64 -21.54 -3.96
CA THR A 409 3.33 -20.89 -3.97
C THR A 409 2.45 -21.39 -2.83
N ILE A 410 1.40 -20.64 -2.48
CA ILE A 410 0.41 -20.99 -1.45
C ILE A 410 -1.00 -21.02 -2.06
N PRO A 411 -1.85 -22.03 -1.80
CA PRO A 411 -3.24 -22.03 -2.27
C PRO A 411 -3.98 -20.76 -1.83
N PHE A 412 -4.82 -20.19 -2.70
CA PHE A 412 -5.44 -18.89 -2.46
C PHE A 412 -6.29 -18.87 -1.17
N THR A 413 -7.09 -19.89 -0.92
CA THR A 413 -7.90 -20.02 0.30
C THR A 413 -7.05 -20.09 1.58
N ALA A 414 -5.90 -20.78 1.52
CA ALA A 414 -4.95 -20.84 2.63
C ALA A 414 -4.28 -19.47 2.85
N PHE A 415 -3.91 -18.78 1.77
CA PHE A 415 -3.39 -17.41 1.85
C PHE A 415 -4.37 -16.46 2.53
N VAL A 416 -5.62 -16.42 2.07
CA VAL A 416 -6.68 -15.59 2.65
C VAL A 416 -6.84 -15.89 4.14
N SER A 417 -6.89 -17.17 4.52
CA SER A 417 -7.00 -17.58 5.92
C SER A 417 -5.84 -17.06 6.78
N GLN A 418 -4.60 -17.22 6.32
CA GLN A 418 -3.40 -16.80 7.07
C GLN A 418 -3.28 -15.26 7.14
N MET A 419 -3.63 -14.56 6.07
CA MET A 419 -3.62 -13.10 6.03
C MET A 419 -4.72 -12.51 6.92
N ARG A 420 -5.95 -13.03 6.87
CA ARG A 420 -7.06 -12.59 7.73
C ARG A 420 -6.81 -12.85 9.22
N SER A 421 -6.20 -13.99 9.56
CA SER A 421 -5.92 -14.33 10.96
C SER A 421 -4.88 -13.41 11.61
N ARG A 422 -4.06 -12.72 10.80
CA ARG A 422 -3.01 -11.79 11.26
C ARG A 422 -3.33 -10.34 10.95
N GLY A 423 -4.15 -10.09 9.94
CA GLY A 423 -4.51 -8.77 9.44
C GLY A 423 -5.28 -7.95 10.47
N VAL A 424 -5.15 -6.64 10.35
CA VAL A 424 -5.82 -5.66 11.20
C VAL A 424 -6.60 -4.72 10.29
N THR A 425 -7.92 -4.70 10.42
CA THR A 425 -8.77 -3.76 9.68
C THR A 425 -8.54 -2.33 10.18
N PRO A 426 -8.91 -1.30 9.39
CA PRO A 426 -8.85 0.08 9.87
C PRO A 426 -9.58 0.30 11.21
N ASP A 427 -10.73 -0.34 11.42
CA ASP A 427 -11.47 -0.21 12.68
C ASP A 427 -10.77 -0.90 13.86
N GLN A 428 -10.10 -2.03 13.63
CA GLN A 428 -9.24 -2.65 14.63
C GLN A 428 -8.03 -1.78 14.94
N TRP A 429 -7.41 -1.18 13.92
CA TRP A 429 -6.29 -0.25 14.06
C TRP A 429 -6.63 0.90 15.01
N CYS A 430 -7.83 1.48 14.92
CA CYS A 430 -8.29 2.51 15.86
C CYS A 430 -8.21 2.07 17.33
N ARG A 431 -8.56 0.81 17.62
CA ARG A 431 -8.56 0.26 18.98
C ARG A 431 -7.15 -0.05 19.47
N VAL A 432 -6.30 -0.56 18.59
CA VAL A 432 -4.90 -0.88 18.91
C VAL A 432 -4.08 0.40 19.10
N CYS A 433 -4.24 1.37 18.20
CA CYS A 433 -3.38 2.53 18.11
C CYS A 433 -3.83 3.73 18.95
N ASN A 434 -5.13 3.81 19.28
CA ASN A 434 -5.74 4.94 19.97
C ASN A 434 -5.26 6.32 19.42
N PRO A 435 -5.47 6.59 18.12
CA PRO A 435 -4.91 7.76 17.45
C PRO A 435 -5.56 9.06 17.95
N ASN A 436 -4.92 10.20 17.64
CA ASN A 436 -5.53 11.50 17.91
C ASN A 436 -6.85 11.66 17.11
N PRO A 437 -8.01 11.88 17.78
CA PRO A 437 -9.32 11.92 17.12
C PRO A 437 -9.50 13.11 16.17
N THR A 438 -8.63 14.12 16.24
CA THR A 438 -8.65 15.26 15.29
C THR A 438 -7.98 14.94 13.96
N ILE A 439 -7.07 13.96 13.95
CA ILE A 439 -6.32 13.52 12.76
C ILE A 439 -7.00 12.29 12.15
N ALA A 440 -7.32 11.29 12.98
CA ALA A 440 -8.05 10.09 12.57
C ALA A 440 -9.52 10.15 13.03
N SER A 441 -10.26 11.16 12.58
CA SER A 441 -11.67 11.37 12.99
C SER A 441 -12.60 10.21 12.65
N TRP A 442 -12.24 9.43 11.62
CA TRP A 442 -12.92 8.19 11.24
C TRP A 442 -12.92 7.15 12.36
N CYS A 443 -11.92 7.14 13.25
CA CYS A 443 -11.91 6.27 14.43
C CYS A 443 -12.96 6.63 15.49
N ALA A 444 -13.36 7.90 15.58
CA ALA A 444 -14.41 8.32 16.51
C ALA A 444 -15.80 7.81 16.09
N ILE A 445 -16.02 7.67 14.78
CA ILE A 445 -17.28 7.16 14.21
C ILE A 445 -17.40 5.64 14.45
N SER A 446 -16.29 4.91 14.32
CA SER A 446 -16.24 3.46 14.57
C SER A 446 -16.54 3.07 16.03
N ASN A 447 -16.22 3.96 16.99
CA ASN A 447 -16.53 3.75 18.41
C ASN A 447 -18.01 4.01 18.77
N MET A 448 -18.81 4.66 17.92
CA MET A 448 -20.26 4.81 18.14
C MET A 448 -21.07 3.57 17.70
N SER A 449 -20.47 2.67 16.92
CA SER A 449 -21.16 1.50 16.34
C SER A 449 -21.02 0.21 17.18
N SER A 450 -20.29 0.26 18.30
CA SER A 450 -20.13 -0.88 19.21
C SER A 450 -20.65 -0.52 20.61
N PRO A 451 -21.63 -1.24 21.18
CA PRO A 451 -22.01 -1.01 22.57
C PRO A 451 -20.82 -1.34 23.47
N SER A 452 -20.45 -0.38 24.32
CA SER A 452 -19.40 -0.52 25.31
C SER A 452 -19.76 -1.61 26.33
N HIS A 453 -19.07 -2.74 26.27
CA HIS A 453 -18.98 -3.64 27.42
C HIS A 453 -17.70 -3.33 28.18
N GLY A 454 -17.90 -2.69 29.34
CA GLY A 454 -16.86 -2.35 30.29
C GLY A 454 -16.09 -3.58 30.76
N SER A 455 -14.80 -3.37 30.97
CA SER A 455 -13.82 -4.32 31.47
C SER A 455 -14.14 -4.85 32.86
N SER A 456 -14.15 -6.17 33.03
CA SER A 456 -13.65 -6.81 34.24
C SER A 456 -13.22 -8.26 33.95
N GLY A 457 -12.00 -8.58 34.41
CA GLY A 457 -11.31 -9.88 34.54
C GLY A 457 -11.88 -11.18 33.97
N GLY A 458 -10.99 -11.94 33.34
CA GLY A 458 -11.05 -13.40 33.26
C GLY A 458 -11.31 -13.92 31.85
N VAL A 459 -10.26 -14.40 31.18
CA VAL A 459 -10.37 -15.14 29.92
C VAL A 459 -10.97 -16.51 30.25
N SER A 460 -12.25 -16.69 29.96
CA SER A 460 -12.97 -17.96 30.04
C SER A 460 -12.98 -18.64 28.66
N PRO A 461 -12.76 -19.96 28.55
CA PRO A 461 -12.63 -20.67 27.27
C PRO A 461 -14.00 -20.89 26.61
N ALA A 462 -14.60 -19.81 26.12
CA ALA A 462 -15.93 -19.81 25.49
C ALA A 462 -15.93 -19.25 24.06
N LEU A 463 -14.76 -19.06 23.44
CA LEU A 463 -14.64 -18.66 22.03
C LEU A 463 -14.21 -19.78 21.06
N ALA A 464 -14.19 -21.04 21.54
CA ALA A 464 -14.01 -22.23 20.69
C ALA A 464 -15.33 -22.93 20.32
N GLY A 465 -16.47 -22.49 20.85
CA GLY A 465 -17.76 -23.20 20.72
C GLY A 465 -18.71 -22.68 19.64
N VAL A 466 -18.49 -21.48 19.09
CA VAL A 466 -19.52 -20.82 18.25
C VAL A 466 -19.46 -21.27 16.78
N ILE A 467 -18.29 -21.66 16.28
CA ILE A 467 -18.14 -22.20 14.91
C ILE A 467 -18.57 -23.69 14.86
N GLY A 468 -18.47 -24.43 15.99
CA GLY A 468 -19.01 -25.78 16.12
C GLY A 468 -20.55 -25.82 16.27
N ALA A 469 -21.15 -24.83 16.93
CA ALA A 469 -22.59 -24.79 17.15
C ALA A 469 -23.40 -24.47 15.87
N LEU A 470 -22.87 -23.59 15.00
CA LEU A 470 -23.53 -23.23 13.74
C LEU A 470 -23.43 -24.33 12.69
N THR A 471 -22.29 -25.04 12.65
CA THR A 471 -22.08 -26.17 11.74
C THR A 471 -22.89 -27.40 12.17
N THR A 472 -22.97 -27.69 13.47
CA THR A 472 -23.84 -28.77 13.97
C THR A 472 -25.32 -28.48 13.77
N LEU A 473 -25.78 -27.22 13.92
CA LEU A 473 -27.17 -26.85 13.60
C LEU A 473 -27.50 -27.00 12.11
N ALA A 474 -26.57 -26.64 11.22
CA ALA A 474 -26.75 -26.82 9.79
C ALA A 474 -26.80 -28.30 9.40
N VAL A 475 -25.87 -29.13 9.92
CA VAL A 475 -25.83 -30.57 9.64
C VAL A 475 -27.06 -31.28 10.22
N VAL A 476 -27.48 -30.94 11.43
CA VAL A 476 -28.72 -31.48 12.04
C VAL A 476 -29.96 -31.02 11.27
N GLY A 477 -30.01 -29.77 10.81
CA GLY A 477 -31.11 -29.25 9.98
C GLY A 477 -31.23 -29.98 8.64
N ILE A 478 -30.10 -30.28 7.98
CA ILE A 478 -30.07 -31.04 6.73
C ILE A 478 -30.48 -32.49 6.97
N LEU A 479 -29.98 -33.13 8.03
CA LEU A 479 -30.36 -34.50 8.39
C LEU A 479 -31.84 -34.64 8.72
N LEU A 480 -32.41 -33.69 9.47
CA LEU A 480 -33.84 -33.68 9.79
C LEU A 480 -34.70 -33.43 8.54
N SER A 481 -34.24 -32.59 7.62
CA SER A 481 -34.94 -32.32 6.35
C SER A 481 -34.96 -33.55 5.43
N ILE A 482 -33.84 -34.29 5.36
CA ILE A 482 -33.75 -35.56 4.62
C ILE A 482 -34.65 -36.63 5.26
N LEU A 483 -34.69 -36.71 6.59
CA LEU A 483 -35.58 -37.61 7.33
C LEU A 483 -37.06 -37.29 7.06
N PHE A 484 -37.42 -36.00 7.02
CA PHE A 484 -38.80 -35.56 6.73
C PHE A 484 -39.25 -35.89 5.31
N LEU A 485 -38.33 -35.80 4.33
CA LEU A 485 -38.59 -36.14 2.93
C LEU A 485 -38.67 -37.65 2.69
N LEU A 486 -37.87 -38.46 3.39
CA LEU A 486 -37.87 -39.92 3.24
C LEU A 486 -39.01 -40.62 3.99
N PHE A 487 -39.46 -40.08 5.13
CA PHE A 487 -40.54 -40.68 5.93
C PHE A 487 -41.94 -40.09 5.69
N GLY A 488 -42.09 -39.13 4.75
CA GLY A 488 -43.39 -38.78 4.18
C GLY A 488 -44.40 -38.15 5.15
N PHE A 489 -43.95 -37.32 6.09
CA PHE A 489 -44.86 -36.61 7.01
C PHE A 489 -45.58 -35.46 6.28
N ARG A 490 -46.84 -35.66 5.93
CA ARG A 490 -47.74 -34.60 5.43
C ARG A 490 -48.30 -33.81 6.60
N LEU A 491 -47.91 -32.54 6.74
CA LEU A 491 -48.52 -31.62 7.69
C LEU A 491 -49.94 -31.27 7.21
N HIS A 492 -50.95 -31.65 8.00
CA HIS A 492 -52.34 -31.32 7.74
C HIS A 492 -52.65 -29.93 8.32
N ARG A 493 -53.04 -28.98 7.47
CA ARG A 493 -53.44 -27.64 7.90
C ARG A 493 -54.92 -27.66 8.29
N GLU A 494 -55.21 -27.70 9.59
CA GLU A 494 -56.58 -27.48 10.05
C GLU A 494 -57.00 -26.02 9.79
N LYS A 495 -58.12 -25.86 9.09
CA LYS A 495 -58.85 -24.59 9.03
C LYS A 495 -59.76 -24.53 10.26
N LYS A 496 -59.61 -23.48 11.08
CA LYS A 496 -60.65 -23.11 12.04
C LYS A 496 -61.21 -21.73 11.68
N ALA A 497 -62.53 -21.71 11.47
CA ALA A 497 -63.34 -20.54 11.22
C ALA A 497 -63.71 -19.82 12.54
N ASP A 498 -63.84 -18.50 12.41
CA ASP A 498 -64.69 -17.52 13.10
C ASP A 498 -65.11 -17.70 14.56
N GLY A 499 -64.86 -16.66 15.38
CA GLY A 499 -65.52 -16.52 16.68
C GLY A 499 -64.98 -15.47 17.66
N ALA A 500 -65.12 -14.19 17.31
CA ALA A 500 -65.50 -13.04 18.16
C ALA A 500 -64.69 -12.55 19.41
N ALA A 501 -64.53 -11.21 19.41
CA ALA A 501 -64.43 -10.22 20.52
C ALA A 501 -63.11 -10.14 21.32
N GLY A 502 -62.48 -8.97 21.56
CA GLY A 502 -62.81 -7.56 21.28
C GLY A 502 -61.75 -6.60 21.86
N ALA A 503 -61.89 -5.30 21.55
CA ALA A 503 -61.10 -4.10 21.95
C ALA A 503 -59.76 -3.90 21.19
N GLY A 504 -59.53 -2.89 20.33
CA GLY A 504 -59.86 -1.45 20.36
C GLY A 504 -58.67 -0.69 21.01
N GLY A 505 -57.98 0.31 20.44
CA GLY A 505 -57.99 1.06 19.18
C GLY A 505 -56.86 2.13 19.21
N PHE A 506 -56.68 2.87 18.09
CA PHE A 506 -55.88 4.11 17.91
C PHE A 506 -54.34 4.01 18.04
N LYS A 507 -53.45 4.67 17.27
CA LYS A 507 -53.47 5.50 16.04
C LYS A 507 -51.99 5.65 15.61
N GLY A 508 -51.69 5.64 14.32
CA GLY A 508 -50.40 6.06 13.72
C GLY A 508 -50.67 6.84 12.42
N PRO A 509 -49.88 7.88 12.08
CA PRO A 509 -50.35 9.05 11.35
C PRO A 509 -50.50 8.89 9.84
N GLU A 510 -51.28 9.83 9.31
CA GLU A 510 -51.91 9.92 7.99
C GLU A 510 -50.95 9.90 6.80
N LYS A 511 -51.41 9.22 5.74
CA LYS A 511 -50.97 9.37 4.36
C LYS A 511 -51.63 10.64 3.80
N MET A 512 -50.85 11.64 3.39
CA MET A 512 -51.38 12.85 2.75
C MET A 512 -51.86 12.55 1.32
N ARG A 513 -53.01 13.11 0.96
CA ARG A 513 -53.53 13.17 -0.42
C ARG A 513 -52.77 14.25 -1.19
N SER A 514 -51.64 13.91 -1.81
CA SER A 514 -51.08 14.68 -2.94
C SER A 514 -50.16 13.91 -3.87
N ASP A 515 -49.89 12.62 -3.64
CA ASP A 515 -49.10 11.84 -4.61
C ASP A 515 -50.00 11.39 -5.77
N THR A 516 -49.73 12.01 -6.93
CA THR A 516 -50.33 11.65 -8.21
C THR A 516 -49.47 10.55 -8.82
N ASP A 517 -50.06 9.37 -9.03
CA ASP A 517 -49.41 8.23 -9.66
C ASP A 517 -48.91 8.59 -11.07
N LEU A 518 -47.60 8.52 -11.30
CA LEU A 518 -47.00 8.59 -12.62
C LEU A 518 -47.18 7.24 -13.32
N THR A 519 -48.18 7.15 -14.18
CA THR A 519 -48.32 6.05 -15.15
C THR A 519 -47.30 6.22 -16.28
N VAL A 520 -46.28 5.37 -16.32
CA VAL A 520 -45.33 5.29 -17.44
C VAL A 520 -45.99 4.51 -18.59
N THR A 521 -46.27 5.20 -19.70
CA THR A 521 -46.70 4.54 -20.94
C THR A 521 -45.49 4.17 -21.80
N LYS A 522 -45.50 2.93 -22.30
CA LYS A 522 -44.55 2.42 -23.30
C LYS A 522 -44.80 3.10 -24.65
N ARG A 523 -43.83 3.92 -25.11
CA ARG A 523 -43.32 4.10 -26.50
C ARG A 523 -42.71 5.50 -26.63
N GLY A 524 -41.46 5.58 -27.10
CA GLY A 524 -40.63 6.78 -27.04
C GLY A 524 -40.77 7.76 -28.21
N ALA A 525 -40.13 8.93 -28.03
CA ALA A 525 -39.37 9.70 -29.03
C ALA A 525 -38.68 10.88 -28.33
N ALA A 526 -37.50 11.24 -28.81
CA ALA A 526 -36.61 12.26 -28.26
C ALA A 526 -37.15 13.69 -28.39
N HIS A 527 -36.82 14.55 -27.41
CA HIS A 527 -36.69 15.99 -27.66
C HIS A 527 -35.67 16.66 -26.72
N GLU A 528 -34.60 17.10 -27.38
CA GLU A 528 -33.72 18.25 -27.24
C GLU A 528 -33.74 19.15 -25.98
N ARG A 529 -32.53 19.43 -25.50
CA ARG A 529 -32.18 20.49 -24.54
C ARG A 529 -32.07 21.85 -25.25
N ILE A 530 -32.76 22.85 -24.70
CA ILE A 530 -32.53 24.29 -24.88
C ILE A 530 -32.87 24.86 -23.49
N GLY A 531 -32.09 25.67 -22.76
CA GLY A 531 -31.17 26.75 -23.09
C GLY A 531 -31.46 27.86 -22.06
N SER A 532 -30.41 28.40 -21.46
CA SER A 532 -30.35 29.42 -20.39
C SER A 532 -31.26 30.63 -20.55
N TRP A 533 -31.77 31.20 -19.44
CA TRP A 533 -31.90 32.65 -19.22
C TRP A 533 -31.82 33.01 -17.72
N GLU A 534 -30.90 33.91 -17.42
CA GLU A 534 -30.67 34.59 -16.14
C GLU A 534 -31.72 35.67 -15.85
N MET A 535 -31.94 35.96 -14.55
CA MET A 535 -31.97 37.30 -13.90
C MET A 535 -32.54 37.13 -12.48
N ARG A 536 -31.85 37.44 -11.37
CA ARG A 536 -31.28 38.70 -10.81
C ARG A 536 -32.14 39.24 -9.66
N ASP A 537 -31.44 39.49 -8.55
CA ASP A 537 -31.60 40.49 -7.48
C ASP A 537 -32.79 40.48 -6.51
N GLY A 538 -32.46 40.59 -5.21
CA GLY A 538 -33.37 41.01 -4.15
C GLY A 538 -32.85 40.79 -2.73
N VAL A 539 -31.93 41.64 -2.25
CA VAL A 539 -31.64 41.83 -0.81
C VAL A 539 -32.71 42.73 -0.18
N PRO A 540 -33.06 42.53 1.10
CA PRO A 540 -33.00 43.67 2.02
C PRO A 540 -32.37 43.33 3.39
N SER A 541 -31.59 44.29 3.90
CA SER A 541 -31.06 44.30 5.26
C SER A 541 -32.02 44.96 6.26
N SER A 542 -32.03 44.49 7.51
CA SER A 542 -31.75 45.27 8.75
C SER A 542 -32.61 44.83 9.95
N GLY A 543 -31.98 44.81 11.13
CA GLY A 543 -32.65 44.68 12.42
C GLY A 543 -31.76 44.00 13.48
N GLY A 544 -30.90 44.78 14.15
CA GLY A 544 -29.92 44.29 15.13
C GLY A 544 -30.38 44.29 16.59
N ALA A 545 -29.60 43.58 17.41
CA ALA A 545 -29.30 43.77 18.85
C ALA A 545 -28.36 42.59 19.21
N GLY A 546 -27.12 42.71 19.70
CA GLY A 546 -26.57 43.62 20.69
C GLY A 546 -26.35 42.83 21.98
N ILE A 547 -25.09 42.52 22.34
CA ILE A 547 -24.49 42.63 23.70
C ILE A 547 -23.06 42.07 23.68
N VAL A 548 -22.17 42.86 24.28
CA VAL A 548 -20.71 42.74 24.42
C VAL A 548 -20.37 42.41 25.87
N THR A 549 -19.40 41.51 26.09
CA THR A 549 -18.37 41.57 27.17
C THR A 549 -17.17 40.74 26.69
N LYS A 550 -16.02 41.32 26.29
CA LYS A 550 -14.80 41.66 27.09
C LYS A 550 -14.30 40.48 27.98
N ASP A 551 -13.02 40.07 28.00
CA ASP A 551 -11.76 40.78 27.71
C ASP A 551 -10.53 39.81 27.73
N PHE A 552 -9.37 40.28 27.22
CA PHE A 552 -7.95 39.82 27.38
C PHE A 552 -7.46 38.48 26.73
N SER A 553 -6.35 38.35 25.95
CA SER A 553 -5.16 39.18 25.67
C SER A 553 -4.41 38.77 24.37
N ARG A 554 -3.98 39.78 23.58
CA ARG A 554 -2.65 40.01 22.91
C ARG A 554 -1.70 38.80 22.65
N HIS A 555 -1.11 38.57 21.47
CA HIS A 555 -0.36 39.49 20.59
C HIS A 555 -0.06 38.94 19.16
N ARG A 556 -0.19 39.82 18.16
CA ARG A 556 0.54 39.99 16.87
C ARG A 556 0.54 38.89 15.80
N SER A 557 -0.35 39.05 14.81
CA SER A 557 -0.02 38.89 13.38
C SER A 557 0.05 40.27 12.73
N MET A 558 1.06 40.52 11.90
CA MET A 558 1.23 41.75 11.13
C MET A 558 0.74 41.47 9.70
N MET A 559 -0.36 42.11 9.32
CA MET A 559 -0.74 42.36 7.93
C MET A 559 0.00 43.59 7.41
N VAL A 560 0.17 43.67 6.08
CA VAL A 560 0.26 44.82 5.16
C VAL A 560 0.91 44.25 3.88
N ASP A 561 0.48 44.50 2.65
CA ASP A 561 -0.77 44.97 2.04
C ASP A 561 -0.65 44.53 0.57
N GLU A 562 -1.80 44.30 -0.06
CA GLU A 562 -1.94 44.20 -1.51
C GLU A 562 -1.80 45.61 -2.11
N ASP A 563 -1.03 45.74 -3.19
CA ASP A 563 -1.25 46.79 -4.19
C ASP A 563 -0.97 46.21 -5.59
N GLU A 564 -1.79 46.68 -6.50
CA GLU A 564 -2.01 46.30 -7.88
C GLU A 564 -0.76 46.45 -8.76
N ASP A 565 -0.58 45.56 -9.76
CA ASP A 565 -0.09 45.95 -11.08
C ASP A 565 -0.40 44.84 -12.11
N ASP A 566 -1.37 45.17 -12.97
CA ASP A 566 -1.75 44.47 -14.18
C ASP A 566 -0.71 44.78 -15.28
N ILE A 567 0.05 43.78 -15.74
CA ILE A 567 0.82 43.90 -16.98
C ILE A 567 0.85 42.59 -17.75
N SER A 568 0.05 42.54 -18.81
CA SER A 568 0.11 41.52 -19.84
C SER A 568 1.42 41.66 -20.63
N VAL A 569 2.25 40.61 -20.68
CA VAL A 569 3.39 40.53 -21.61
C VAL A 569 3.21 39.34 -22.54
N VAL A 570 2.47 39.57 -23.61
CA VAL A 570 2.49 38.74 -24.82
C VAL A 570 3.65 39.27 -25.70
N GLY A 571 4.64 38.43 -25.99
CA GLY A 571 5.60 38.69 -27.09
C GLY A 571 7.06 38.98 -26.74
N ARG A 572 7.73 38.20 -25.89
CA ARG A 572 9.20 38.13 -25.85
C ARG A 572 9.73 36.81 -26.41
N GLY A 573 10.64 36.90 -27.38
CA GLY A 573 11.40 35.78 -27.92
C GLY A 573 12.47 35.25 -26.95
N PRO A 574 13.03 34.06 -27.22
CA PRO A 574 13.84 33.32 -26.27
C PRO A 574 15.17 34.01 -25.95
N VAL A 575 15.54 34.02 -24.67
CA VAL A 575 16.81 34.53 -24.15
C VAL A 575 17.92 33.51 -24.48
N LYS A 576 19.04 33.98 -25.06
CA LYS A 576 20.23 33.15 -25.33
C LYS A 576 20.98 32.83 -24.04
N ALA A 577 21.48 31.60 -23.93
CA ALA A 577 22.37 31.17 -22.85
C ALA A 577 23.71 31.91 -22.91
N HIS A 578 24.21 32.31 -21.74
CA HIS A 578 25.58 32.78 -21.57
C HIS A 578 26.51 31.57 -21.42
N GLU A 579 27.38 31.36 -22.39
CA GLU A 579 28.60 30.55 -22.22
C GLU A 579 29.67 31.44 -21.59
N THR A 580 30.33 30.93 -20.54
CA THR A 580 31.60 31.48 -20.05
C THR A 580 32.64 30.37 -20.03
N VAL A 581 33.76 30.65 -20.69
CA VAL A 581 35.01 29.89 -20.75
C VAL A 581 35.73 29.90 -19.41
#